data_AF-A0A2E1DKL6-F1
#
_entry.id   AF-A0A2E1DKL6-F1
#
_cell.length_a   1.000
_cell.length_b   1.000
_cell.length_c   1.000
_cell.angle_alpha   90.00
_cell.angle_beta   90.00
_cell.angle_gamma   90.00
#
_symmetry.space_group_name_H-M   'P 1'
#
loop_
_entity.id
_entity.type
_entity.pdbx_description
1 polymer ?
#
loop_
_entity_poly.entity_id
_entity_poly.type
_entity_poly.pdbx_seq_one_letter_code
_entity_poly.pdbx_strand_id
1 'polypeptide(L)' 'MLKEGSAAPKFSAPDQHGNILELDDLAGKWVALWWYPKASTPG' A
#
# COMPACT_ATOMS: atom_id res chain seq x y z
N MET A 1 -3.21 14.35 6.25
CA MET A 1 -2.36 13.67 7.25
C MET A 1 -3.15 12.52 7.86
N LEU A 2 -2.54 11.34 7.96
CA LEU A 2 -3.11 10.24 8.73
C LEU A 2 -2.79 10.42 10.21
N LYS A 3 -3.68 9.95 11.07
CA LYS A 3 -3.51 9.96 12.52
C LYS A 3 -3.49 8.52 13.03
N GLU A 4 -2.72 8.26 14.07
CA GLU A 4 -2.72 6.96 14.73
C GLU A 4 -4.14 6.59 15.19
N GLY A 5 -4.49 5.30 15.04
CA GLY A 5 -5.83 4.79 15.34
C GLY A 5 -6.92 5.13 14.32
N SER A 6 -6.65 6.00 13.33
CA SER A 6 -7.60 6.20 12.22
C SER A 6 -7.64 4.97 11.31
N ALA A 7 -8.83 4.66 10.77
CA ALA A 7 -8.98 3.61 9.78
C ALA A 7 -8.09 3.92 8.56
N ALA A 8 -7.44 2.88 8.03
CA ALA A 8 -6.64 3.02 6.81
C ALA A 8 -7.55 3.52 5.66
N PRO A 9 -7.13 4.54 4.90
CA PRO A 9 -7.88 4.98 3.72
C PRO A 9 -7.99 3.85 2.70
N LYS A 10 -9.14 3.74 2.05
CA LYS A 10 -9.28 2.85 0.89
C LYS A 10 -8.27 3.25 -0.18
N PHE A 11 -7.64 2.24 -0.78
CA PHE A 11 -6.82 2.40 -1.96
C PHE A 11 -7.21 1.36 -3.00
N SER A 12 -6.93 1.71 -4.26
CA SER A 12 -6.97 0.82 -5.40
C SER A 12 -5.79 1.22 -6.29
N ALA A 13 -4.86 0.30 -6.50
CA ALA A 13 -3.64 0.57 -7.26
C ALA A 13 -3.18 -0.67 -8.01
N PRO A 14 -2.54 -0.52 -9.19
CA PRO A 14 -1.95 -1.64 -9.90
C PRO A 14 -0.75 -2.20 -9.12
N ASP A 15 -0.66 -3.53 -9.04
CA ASP A 15 0.52 -4.26 -8.58
C ASP A 15 1.61 -4.33 -9.66
N GLN A 16 2.72 -5.02 -9.39
CA GLN A 16 3.82 -5.17 -10.34
C GLN A 16 3.49 -5.96 -11.61
N HIS A 17 2.33 -6.63 -11.65
CA HIS A 17 1.81 -7.39 -12.78
C HIS A 17 0.65 -6.66 -13.48
N GLY A 18 0.26 -5.48 -13.00
CA GLY A 18 -0.85 -4.69 -13.52
C GLY A 18 -2.23 -5.12 -13.01
N ASN A 19 -2.31 -6.05 -12.05
CA ASN A 19 -3.57 -6.37 -11.40
C ASN A 19 -3.95 -5.25 -10.43
N ILE A 20 -5.23 -4.91 -10.37
CA ILE A 20 -5.72 -3.98 -9.38
C ILE A 20 -5.75 -4.67 -8.02
N LEU A 21 -5.06 -4.10 -7.05
CA LEU A 21 -5.11 -4.48 -5.64
C LEU A 21 -5.86 -3.42 -4.85
N GLU A 22 -6.86 -3.85 -4.09
CA GLU A 22 -7.62 -3.00 -3.18
C GLU A 22 -7.26 -3.30 -1.71
N LEU A 23 -7.49 -2.34 -0.82
CA LEU A 23 -7.28 -2.57 0.62
C LEU A 23 -8.15 -3.73 1.14
N ASP A 24 -9.38 -3.85 0.62
CA ASP A 24 -10.37 -4.84 1.06
C ASP A 24 -9.92 -6.28 0.70
N ASP A 25 -9.08 -6.46 -0.33
CA ASP A 25 -8.48 -7.76 -0.70
C ASP A 25 -7.50 -8.30 0.36
N LEU A 26 -7.00 -7.43 1.24
CA LEU A 26 -6.01 -7.74 2.28
C LEU A 26 -6.65 -7.93 3.67
N ALA A 27 -7.98 -7.96 3.75
CA ALA A 27 -8.70 -8.09 5.02
C ALA A 27 -8.26 -9.30 5.84
N GLY A 28 -8.17 -9.11 7.17
CA GLY A 28 -7.75 -10.16 8.11
C GLY A 28 -6.23 -10.39 8.20
N LYS A 29 -5.43 -9.60 7.47
CA LYS A 29 -3.95 -9.66 7.52
C LYS A 29 -3.38 -8.36 8.08
N TRP A 30 -2.21 -8.45 8.70
CA TRP A 30 -1.39 -7.27 8.97
C TRP A 30 -0.74 -6.79 7.68
N VAL A 31 -0.88 -5.50 7.38
CA VAL A 31 -0.37 -4.88 6.17
C VAL A 31 0.53 -3.71 6.55
N ALA A 32 1.73 -3.66 5.96
CA ALA A 32 2.65 -2.54 6.09
C ALA A 32 2.86 -1.90 4.70
N LEU A 33 2.49 -0.63 4.57
CA LEU A 33 2.80 0.17 3.38
C LEU A 33 4.13 0.89 3.60
N TRP A 34 5.01 0.79 2.61
CA TRP A 34 6.31 1.46 2.61
C TRP A 34 6.60 1.94 1.19
N TRP A 35 7.45 2.96 1.08
CA TRP A 35 7.74 3.62 -0.19
C TRP A 35 9.22 3.99 -0.26
N TYR A 36 9.73 4.12 -1.47
CA TYR A 36 11.05 4.67 -1.76
C TYR A 36 10.93 5.72 -2.88
N PRO A 37 11.83 6.73 -2.96
CA PRO A 37 11.70 7.81 -3.94
C PRO A 37 11.85 7.35 -5.39
N LYS A 38 12.75 6.39 -5.64
CA LYS A 38 13.05 5.89 -6.98
C LYS A 38 13.52 4.44 -6.92
N ALA A 39 13.03 3.62 -7.85
CA ALA A 39 13.48 2.24 -7.99
C ALA A 39 14.88 2.19 -8.59
N SER A 40 15.62 1.11 -8.31
CA SER A 40 16.90 0.80 -8.97
C SER A 40 18.00 1.86 -8.80
N THR A 41 18.00 2.58 -7.68
CA THR A 41 19.10 3.47 -7.30
C THR A 41 19.97 2.83 -6.22
N PRO A 42 21.31 2.96 -6.28
CA PRO A 42 22.17 2.67 -5.13
C PRO A 42 21.76 3.55 -3.95
N GLY A 43 21.63 2.94 -2.77
CA GLY A 43 21.36 3.64 -1.51
C GLY A 43 22.62 4.24 -0.91
#